data_AF-A0A8J7Y0M5-F1
#
_entry.id   AF-A0A8J7Y0M5-F1
#
_cell.length_a   1.000
_cell.length_b   1.000
_cell.length_c   1.000
_cell.angle_alpha   90.00
_cell.angle_beta   90.00
_cell.angle_gamma   90.00
#
_symmetry.space_group_name_H-M   'P 1'
#
loop_
_entity.id
_entity.type
_entity.pdbx_description
1 polymer ?
#
loop_
_entity_poly.entity_id
_entity_poly.type
_entity_poly.pdbx_seq_one_letter_code
_entity_poly.pdbx_strand_id
1 'polypeptide(L)'
;MKFALGGIGLESNTFCPRMTTLDHFKNGYLGFGRDIILDSKGSNWFIGGFIDAADELGVELHPTVVAVANPYGPADAETFNYLTGELYERLEKAKDTDGVVLYLHGEMVAENSLDPEGEILQRVKDKMSKY
;
A
#
# COMPACT_ATOMS: atom_id res chain seq x y z
N MET A 1 10.29 17.85 6.65
CA MET A 1 9.94 17.13 5.41
C MET A 1 8.71 16.31 5.70
N LYS A 2 7.85 16.13 4.71
CA LYS A 2 6.58 15.42 4.84
C LYS A 2 6.45 14.38 3.74
N PHE A 3 6.15 13.14 4.07
CA PHE A 3 5.99 12.07 3.09
C PHE A 3 4.62 11.41 3.21
N ALA A 4 4.00 11.05 2.09
CA ALA A 4 2.86 10.14 2.12
C ALA A 4 3.34 8.71 2.39
N LEU A 5 2.62 7.98 3.23
CA LEU A 5 2.89 6.57 3.53
C LEU A 5 1.73 5.71 2.99
N GLY A 6 2.03 4.67 2.24
CA GLY A 6 1.05 3.68 1.80
C GLY A 6 1.67 2.33 1.46
N GLY A 7 0.84 1.38 1.05
CA GLY A 7 1.32 0.12 0.54
C GLY A 7 0.23 -0.89 0.21
N ILE A 8 0.49 -1.71 -0.80
CA ILE A 8 -0.36 -2.84 -1.16
C ILE A 8 0.58 -4.01 -1.44
N GLY A 9 0.43 -5.11 -0.70
CA GLY A 9 1.31 -6.26 -0.79
C GLY A 9 0.56 -7.58 -0.78
N LEU A 10 0.90 -8.42 -1.75
CA LEU A 10 0.48 -9.81 -1.86
C LEU A 10 1.59 -10.57 -2.59
N GLU A 11 1.89 -11.78 -2.13
CA GLU A 11 2.68 -12.75 -2.89
C GLU A 11 1.71 -13.69 -3.61
N SER A 12 1.73 -13.69 -4.95
CA SER A 12 0.78 -14.45 -5.76
C SER A 12 1.35 -15.76 -6.30
N ASN A 13 0.69 -16.86 -5.96
CA ASN A 13 0.84 -18.14 -6.61
C ASN A 13 -0.21 -18.30 -7.72
N THR A 14 0.20 -18.11 -8.97
CA THR A 14 -0.69 -18.19 -10.15
C THR A 14 -1.24 -19.59 -10.43
N PHE A 15 -0.74 -20.64 -9.76
CA PHE A 15 -1.30 -21.99 -9.82
C PHE A 15 -2.43 -22.21 -8.80
N CYS A 16 -2.64 -21.28 -7.87
CA CYS A 16 -3.77 -21.32 -6.96
C CYS A 16 -5.07 -21.04 -7.74
N PRO A 17 -6.06 -21.96 -7.73
CA PRO A 17 -7.30 -21.77 -8.49
C PRO A 17 -8.29 -20.79 -7.83
N ARG A 18 -7.92 -20.19 -6.69
CA ARG A 18 -8.77 -19.28 -5.91
C ARG A 18 -8.13 -17.91 -5.84
N MET A 19 -8.95 -16.88 -5.99
CA MET A 19 -8.52 -15.50 -5.95
C MET A 19 -8.37 -14.99 -4.51
N THR A 20 -7.46 -14.03 -4.35
CA THR A 20 -7.33 -13.23 -3.13
C THR A 20 -8.36 -12.10 -3.17
N THR A 21 -9.29 -12.15 -2.22
CA THR A 21 -10.35 -11.16 -2.04
C THR A 21 -9.96 -10.14 -0.96
N LEU A 22 -10.74 -9.05 -0.84
CA LEU A 22 -10.55 -8.04 0.21
C LEU A 22 -10.52 -8.63 1.63
N ASP A 23 -11.25 -9.72 1.90
CA ASP A 23 -11.24 -10.36 3.21
C ASP A 23 -9.88 -10.99 3.56
N HIS A 24 -9.09 -11.39 2.57
CA HIS A 24 -7.72 -11.86 2.80
C HIS A 24 -6.81 -10.73 3.28
N PHE A 25 -6.99 -9.52 2.74
CA PHE A 25 -6.28 -8.33 3.23
C PHE A 25 -6.74 -7.92 4.62
N LYS A 26 -8.06 -7.98 4.92
CA LYS A 26 -8.57 -7.75 6.28
C LYS A 26 -8.01 -8.75 7.30
N ASN A 27 -7.83 -10.01 6.91
CA ASN A 27 -7.28 -11.05 7.78
C ASN A 27 -5.76 -10.96 7.95
N GLY A 28 -5.04 -10.35 7.00
CA GLY A 28 -3.62 -10.03 7.13
C GLY A 28 -3.44 -8.70 7.85
N TYR A 29 -3.42 -7.61 7.09
CA TYR A 29 -3.51 -6.25 7.60
C TYR A 29 -4.20 -5.34 6.60
N LEU A 30 -5.22 -4.59 7.03
CA LEU A 30 -5.83 -3.52 6.25
C LEU A 30 -6.06 -2.31 7.16
N GLY A 31 -5.22 -1.29 7.00
CA GLY A 31 -5.27 -0.06 7.76
C GLY A 31 -5.50 1.15 6.85
N PHE A 32 -6.20 2.15 7.39
CA PHE A 32 -6.48 3.41 6.70
C PHE A 32 -6.09 4.60 7.55
N GLY A 33 -5.44 5.59 6.93
CA GLY A 33 -5.11 6.85 7.58
C GLY A 33 -4.37 6.65 8.89
N ARG A 34 -4.80 7.38 9.93
CA ARG A 34 -4.07 7.42 11.21
C ARG A 34 -3.99 6.06 11.91
N ASP A 35 -4.92 5.14 11.65
CA ASP A 35 -4.89 3.79 12.24
C ASP A 35 -3.62 3.03 11.83
N ILE A 36 -3.09 3.28 10.63
CA ILE A 36 -1.80 2.72 10.18
C ILE A 36 -0.68 3.05 11.16
N ILE A 37 -0.62 4.30 11.62
CA ILE A 37 0.41 4.76 12.55
C ILE A 37 0.18 4.15 13.94
N LEU A 38 -1.08 4.11 14.39
CA LEU A 38 -1.45 3.61 15.71
C LEU A 38 -1.16 2.12 15.86
N ASP A 39 -1.46 1.33 14.83
CA ASP A 39 -1.29 -0.12 14.84
C ASP A 39 0.18 -0.55 14.73
N SER A 40 1.01 0.28 14.09
CA SER A 40 2.32 -0.13 13.61
C SER A 40 3.49 0.48 14.37
N LYS A 41 3.30 1.57 15.11
CA LYS A 41 4.41 2.26 15.78
C LYS A 41 5.11 1.35 16.80
N GLY A 42 6.44 1.27 16.73
CA GLY A 42 7.26 0.43 17.61
C GLY A 42 7.08 -1.08 17.41
N SER A 43 6.48 -1.51 16.30
CA SER A 43 6.29 -2.93 15.99
C SER A 43 7.35 -3.44 15.01
N ASN A 44 7.65 -4.75 15.07
CA ASN A 44 8.73 -5.37 14.29
C ASN A 44 8.27 -5.82 12.90
N TRP A 45 7.76 -4.90 12.09
CA TRP A 45 7.46 -5.10 10.66
C TRP A 45 7.74 -3.82 9.86
N PHE A 46 7.73 -3.93 8.54
CA PHE A 46 8.22 -2.88 7.63
C PHE A 46 7.53 -1.51 7.82
N ILE A 47 6.22 -1.47 8.09
CA ILE A 47 5.52 -0.20 8.35
C ILE A 47 5.97 0.42 9.68
N GLY A 48 6.15 -0.40 10.71
CA GLY A 48 6.73 0.06 11.99
C GLY A 48 8.11 0.67 11.78
N GLY A 49 8.96 0.02 10.98
CA GLY A 49 10.27 0.56 10.61
C GLY A 49 10.20 1.91 9.87
N PHE A 50 9.25 2.10 8.97
CA PHE A 50 9.05 3.40 8.29
C PHE A 50 8.62 4.50 9.26
N ILE A 51 7.73 4.17 10.21
CA ILE A 51 7.24 5.12 11.21
C ILE A 51 8.36 5.50 12.18
N ASP A 52 9.08 4.50 12.70
CA ASP A 52 10.15 4.72 13.66
C ASP A 52 11.28 5.55 13.02
N ALA A 53 11.67 5.25 11.77
CA ALA A 53 12.66 6.04 11.03
C ALA A 53 12.17 7.47 10.76
N ALA A 54 10.88 7.66 10.44
CA ALA A 54 10.33 9.01 10.24
C ALA A 54 10.37 9.83 11.53
N ASP A 55 10.02 9.22 12.68
CA ASP A 55 10.11 9.86 13.99
C ASP A 55 11.56 10.25 14.34
N GLU A 56 12.53 9.35 14.13
CA GLU A 56 13.96 9.60 14.38
C GLU A 56 14.51 10.75 13.52
N LEU A 57 14.03 10.87 12.27
CA LEU A 57 14.47 11.88 11.31
C LEU A 57 13.66 13.20 11.39
N GLY A 58 12.63 13.28 12.23
CA GLY A 58 11.73 14.44 12.29
C GLY A 58 10.91 14.64 11.00
N VAL A 59 10.57 13.55 10.31
CA VAL A 59 9.74 13.52 9.10
C VAL A 59 8.28 13.32 9.47
N GLU A 60 7.39 14.17 8.94
CA GLU A 60 5.95 13.99 9.09
C GLU A 60 5.44 12.93 8.09
N LEU A 61 4.65 11.97 8.55
CA LEU A 61 3.98 11.01 7.68
C LEU A 61 2.51 11.36 7.49
N HIS A 62 2.07 11.43 6.23
CA HIS A 62 0.66 11.46 5.83
C HIS A 62 0.21 10.04 5.46
N PRO A 63 -0.44 9.30 6.36
CA PRO A 63 -0.81 7.92 6.09
C PRO A 63 -2.01 7.82 5.13
N THR A 64 -1.95 6.89 4.19
CA THR A 64 -2.97 6.65 3.17
C THR A 64 -3.72 5.34 3.42
N VAL A 65 -3.37 4.26 2.74
CA VAL A 65 -3.82 2.89 2.96
C VAL A 65 -2.60 1.98 3.02
N VAL A 66 -2.62 1.01 3.93
CA VAL A 66 -1.71 -0.13 3.89
C VAL A 66 -2.56 -1.39 3.90
N ALA A 67 -2.37 -2.24 2.88
CA ALA A 67 -3.07 -3.50 2.72
C ALA A 67 -2.07 -4.62 2.45
N VAL A 68 -2.04 -5.65 3.30
CA VAL A 68 -1.13 -6.78 3.18
C VAL A 68 -1.89 -8.07 3.40
N ALA A 69 -1.86 -8.96 2.42
CA ALA A 69 -2.43 -10.30 2.52
C ALA A 69 -1.32 -11.35 2.63
N ASN A 70 -1.65 -12.49 3.25
CA ASN A 70 -0.77 -13.67 3.23
C ASN A 70 -0.66 -14.23 1.80
N PRO A 71 0.42 -14.96 1.48
CA PRO A 71 0.61 -15.56 0.17
C PRO A 71 -0.57 -16.45 -0.25
N TYR A 72 -1.10 -16.23 -1.45
CA TYR A 72 -2.28 -16.94 -1.96
C TYR A 72 -2.39 -16.86 -3.48
N GLY A 73 -3.58 -16.99 -4.08
CA GLY A 73 -3.74 -16.78 -5.52
C GLY A 73 -3.76 -15.30 -5.93
N PRO A 74 -3.88 -14.99 -7.23
CA PRO A 74 -3.96 -13.62 -7.71
C PRO A 74 -5.09 -12.83 -7.05
N ALA A 75 -4.92 -11.53 -6.86
CA ALA A 75 -5.99 -10.65 -6.40
C ALA A 75 -7.13 -10.61 -7.44
N ASP A 76 -8.39 -10.68 -6.98
CA ASP A 76 -9.50 -10.40 -7.89
C ASP A 76 -9.50 -8.93 -8.33
N ALA A 77 -10.10 -8.65 -9.49
CA ALA A 77 -10.09 -7.30 -10.06
C ALA A 77 -10.81 -6.29 -9.16
N GLU A 78 -11.87 -6.70 -8.45
CA GLU A 78 -12.64 -5.84 -7.55
C GLU A 78 -11.76 -5.35 -6.38
N THR A 79 -11.05 -6.28 -5.73
CA THR A 79 -10.15 -6.01 -4.62
C THR A 79 -8.98 -5.15 -5.04
N PHE A 80 -8.35 -5.47 -6.18
CA PHE A 80 -7.22 -4.66 -6.68
C PHE A 80 -7.66 -3.24 -7.02
N ASN A 81 -8.79 -3.08 -7.72
CA ASN A 81 -9.33 -1.76 -8.06
C ASN A 81 -9.76 -0.98 -6.81
N TYR A 82 -10.35 -1.65 -5.82
CA TYR A 82 -10.74 -1.03 -4.56
C TYR A 82 -9.53 -0.50 -3.79
N LEU A 83 -8.54 -1.34 -3.52
CA LEU A 83 -7.36 -0.96 -2.74
C LEU A 83 -6.54 0.14 -3.43
N THR A 84 -6.35 0.03 -4.75
CA THR A 84 -5.64 1.07 -5.51
C THR A 84 -6.44 2.36 -5.58
N GLY A 85 -7.77 2.30 -5.72
CA GLY A 85 -8.66 3.46 -5.61
C GLY A 85 -8.50 4.18 -4.28
N GLU A 86 -8.57 3.45 -3.16
CA GLU A 86 -8.40 4.00 -1.80
C GLU A 86 -7.02 4.65 -1.61
N LEU A 87 -5.96 4.06 -2.19
CA LEU A 87 -4.60 4.62 -2.19
C LEU A 87 -4.57 5.95 -2.96
N TYR A 88 -5.05 5.95 -4.20
CA TYR A 88 -4.99 7.13 -5.06
C TYR A 88 -5.83 8.29 -4.54
N GLU A 89 -7.04 8.03 -4.05
CA GLU A 89 -7.90 9.08 -3.49
C GLU A 89 -7.30 9.76 -2.26
N ARG A 90 -6.52 9.02 -1.46
CA ARG A 90 -5.82 9.58 -0.30
C ARG A 90 -4.56 10.33 -0.72
N LEU A 91 -3.82 9.83 -1.71
CA LEU A 91 -2.68 10.55 -2.28
C LEU A 91 -3.08 11.89 -2.90
N GLU A 92 -4.26 11.99 -3.52
CA GLU A 92 -4.80 13.27 -4.01
C GLU A 92 -4.99 14.32 -2.89
N LYS A 93 -5.19 13.87 -1.65
CA LYS A 93 -5.30 14.72 -0.45
C LYS A 93 -3.95 14.99 0.22
N ALA A 94 -2.86 14.39 -0.28
CA ALA A 94 -1.51 14.47 0.25
C ALA A 94 -0.55 15.24 -0.68
N LYS A 95 -1.06 16.14 -1.54
CA LYS A 95 -0.26 16.90 -2.53
C LYS A 95 0.76 17.87 -1.91
N ASP A 96 0.59 18.20 -0.63
CA ASP A 96 1.52 19.00 0.16
C ASP A 96 2.74 18.21 0.63
N THR A 97 2.79 16.90 0.39
CA THR A 97 3.96 16.06 0.70
C THR A 97 5.13 16.33 -0.26
N ASP A 98 6.34 16.06 0.21
CA ASP A 98 7.60 16.13 -0.51
C ASP A 98 7.87 14.86 -1.33
N GLY A 99 7.19 13.76 -1.02
CA GLY A 99 7.32 12.48 -1.71
C GLY A 99 6.40 11.40 -1.14
N VAL A 100 6.56 10.17 -1.64
CA VAL A 100 5.78 9.00 -1.21
C VAL A 100 6.73 7.87 -0.83
N VAL A 101 6.43 7.22 0.30
CA VAL A 101 7.03 5.96 0.73
C VAL A 101 5.97 4.87 0.57
N LEU A 102 6.27 3.87 -0.26
CA LEU A 102 5.38 2.74 -0.52
C LEU A 102 6.01 1.43 -0.06
N TYR A 103 5.24 0.65 0.70
CA TYR A 103 5.49 -0.78 0.80
C TYR A 103 4.80 -1.50 -0.37
N LEU A 104 5.60 -2.21 -1.17
CA LEU A 104 5.14 -3.08 -2.24
C LEU A 104 5.84 -4.43 -2.06
N HIS A 105 5.10 -5.54 -2.16
CA HIS A 105 5.71 -6.87 -2.00
C HIS A 105 6.64 -7.18 -3.18
N GLY A 106 6.19 -6.91 -4.41
CA GLY A 106 6.96 -7.11 -5.63
C GLY A 106 6.63 -8.39 -6.40
N GLU A 107 5.64 -9.17 -5.94
CA GLU A 107 5.20 -10.42 -6.58
C GLU A 107 3.67 -10.56 -6.60
N MET A 108 2.94 -9.45 -6.57
CA MET A 108 1.49 -9.48 -6.73
C MET A 108 1.13 -9.74 -8.20
N VAL A 109 0.07 -10.52 -8.40
CA VAL A 109 -0.66 -10.62 -9.67
C VAL A 109 -2.11 -10.29 -9.36
N ALA A 110 -2.76 -9.53 -10.23
CA ALA A 110 -4.19 -9.27 -10.18
C ALA A 110 -4.87 -9.82 -11.45
N GLU A 111 -6.15 -10.14 -11.35
CA GLU A 111 -6.94 -10.64 -12.49
C GLU A 111 -6.84 -9.72 -13.73
N ASN A 112 -6.78 -8.41 -13.50
CA ASN A 112 -6.72 -7.38 -14.52
C ASN A 112 -5.31 -6.77 -14.70
N SER A 113 -4.28 -7.25 -14.01
CA SER A 113 -2.92 -6.72 -14.11
C SER A 113 -1.85 -7.76 -13.78
N LEU A 114 -0.94 -8.01 -14.73
CA LEU A 114 0.20 -8.91 -14.54
C LEU A 114 1.40 -8.25 -13.86
N ASP A 115 1.40 -6.91 -13.78
CA ASP A 115 2.38 -6.11 -13.04
C ASP A 115 1.65 -5.03 -12.21
N PRO A 116 0.95 -5.44 -11.14
CA PRO A 116 0.18 -4.52 -10.31
C PRO A 116 1.05 -3.46 -9.64
N GLU A 117 2.23 -3.82 -9.12
CA GLU A 117 3.17 -2.90 -8.49
C GLU A 117 3.70 -1.85 -9.47
N GLY A 118 4.04 -2.23 -10.69
CA GLY A 118 4.42 -1.29 -11.75
C GLY A 118 3.29 -0.33 -12.10
N GLU A 119 2.05 -0.83 -12.22
CA GLU A 119 0.86 0.00 -12.44
C GLU A 119 0.63 1.00 -11.29
N ILE A 120 0.79 0.55 -10.04
CA ILE A 120 0.72 1.41 -8.85
C ILE A 120 1.77 2.50 -8.93
N LEU A 121 3.03 2.15 -9.15
CA LEU A 121 4.14 3.12 -9.22
C LEU A 121 3.92 4.17 -10.32
N GLN A 122 3.50 3.74 -11.50
CA GLN A 122 3.24 4.64 -12.61
C GLN A 122 2.11 5.63 -12.28
N ARG A 123 0.99 5.14 -11.72
CA ARG A 123 -0.14 6.02 -11.34
C ARG A 123 0.20 6.94 -10.17
N VAL A 124 0.95 6.47 -9.17
CA VAL A 124 1.43 7.31 -8.07
C VAL A 124 2.33 8.41 -8.61
N LYS A 125 3.27 8.08 -9.51
CA LYS A 125 4.13 9.06 -10.17
C LYS A 125 3.30 10.11 -10.90
N ASP A 126 2.32 9.71 -11.70
CA ASP A 126 1.49 10.65 -12.48
C ASP A 126 0.66 11.58 -11.58
N LYS A 127 0.17 11.08 -10.43
CA LYS A 127 -0.62 11.86 -9.48
C LYS A 127 0.20 12.79 -8.59
N MET A 128 1.45 12.40 -8.30
CA MET A 128 2.34 13.14 -7.39
C MET A 128 3.33 14.04 -8.14
N SER A 129 3.45 13.91 -9.46
CA SER A 129 4.28 14.79 -10.27
C SER A 129 3.74 16.22 -10.16
N LYS A 130 4.60 17.12 -9.69
CA LYS A 130 4.26 18.54 -9.51
C LYS A 130 4.37 19.36 -10.81
N TYR A 131 4.85 18.76 -11.90
CA TYR A 131 5.01 19.36 -13.23
C TYR A 131 4.93 18.29 -14.33
#